data_AF-A0A968NQ69-F1
#
_entry.id   AF-A0A968NQ69-F1
#
_cell.length_a   1.000
_cell.length_b   1.000
_cell.length_c   1.000
_cell.angle_alpha   90.00
_cell.angle_beta   90.00
_cell.angle_gamma   90.00
#
_symmetry.space_group_name_H-M   'P 1'
#
loop_
_entity.id
_entity.type
_entity.pdbx_description
1 polymer ?
#
loop_
_entity_poly.entity_id
_entity_poly.type
_entity_poly.pdbx_seq_one_letter_code
_entity_poly.pdbx_strand_id
1 'polypeptide(L)'
;MGGSKNPMYLYEQTGATAGALLESGIAAGSVSAWYDVDRNGPLQTFAVGNNGSGSETRWATLEFRVVPGAPVSDPYELWTELFGGSVVIGTETEDHDGDGLSNLEEYGLDGDPTDRMDRGTPPVIYREGGSLFYSHPQRSDDASLVYTIETCTDLVLGNWTPAGFTLVDTELTGSTLDFVTYAIPTTEPKLFLRLQITR
;
A
#
# COMPACT_ATOMS: atom_id res chain seq x y z
N MET A 1 45.16 13.91 -21.67
CA MET A 1 44.90 12.90 -20.63
C MET A 1 43.60 12.20 -20.98
N GLY A 2 43.67 11.10 -21.73
CA GLY A 2 42.51 10.29 -22.06
C GLY A 2 42.33 9.21 -21.00
N GLY A 3 41.26 9.28 -20.21
CA GLY A 3 40.93 8.21 -19.27
C GLY A 3 40.45 6.99 -20.04
N SER A 4 41.20 5.88 -19.96
CA SER A 4 40.73 4.58 -20.42
C SER A 4 39.49 4.20 -19.63
N LYS A 5 38.35 4.06 -20.30
CA LYS A 5 37.15 3.45 -19.71
C LYS A 5 37.33 1.94 -19.78
N ASN A 6 37.70 1.33 -18.66
CA ASN A 6 37.75 -0.12 -18.58
C ASN A 6 36.31 -0.67 -18.64
N PRO A 7 35.98 -1.59 -19.56
CA PRO A 7 34.66 -2.20 -19.61
C PRO A 7 34.43 -3.05 -18.36
N MET A 8 33.24 -2.94 -17.77
CA MET A 8 32.77 -3.84 -16.72
C MET A 8 32.17 -5.08 -17.40
N TYR A 9 32.66 -6.26 -17.03
CA TYR A 9 32.12 -7.53 -17.52
C TYR A 9 31.19 -8.12 -16.46
N LEU A 10 29.94 -8.39 -16.85
CA LEU A 10 28.95 -9.07 -16.03
C LEU A 10 28.88 -10.53 -16.48
N TYR A 11 28.98 -11.46 -15.54
CA TYR A 11 28.89 -12.88 -15.81
C TYR A 11 27.77 -13.49 -14.95
N GLU A 12 26.92 -14.30 -15.57
CA GLU A 12 25.93 -15.13 -14.88
C GLU A 12 26.53 -16.52 -14.65
N GLN A 13 26.53 -17.01 -13.41
CA GLN A 13 27.01 -18.36 -13.10
C GLN A 13 25.98 -19.08 -12.20
N THR A 14 25.37 -20.13 -12.71
CA THR A 14 24.44 -20.98 -11.95
C THR A 14 25.17 -22.12 -11.24
N GLY A 15 25.03 -22.20 -9.91
CA GLY A 15 25.26 -23.43 -9.13
C GLY A 15 26.71 -23.73 -8.72
N ALA A 16 27.55 -22.71 -8.52
CA ALA A 16 28.90 -22.90 -7.97
C ALA A 16 28.93 -22.65 -6.46
N THR A 17 29.63 -23.48 -5.71
CA THR A 17 30.05 -23.11 -4.35
C THR A 17 31.11 -22.00 -4.44
N ALA A 18 31.14 -21.10 -3.44
CA ALA A 18 31.91 -19.85 -3.39
C ALA A 18 33.46 -19.94 -3.51
N GLY A 19 34.01 -21.01 -4.10
CA GLY A 19 35.45 -21.21 -4.27
C GLY A 19 35.90 -21.83 -5.60
N ALA A 20 35.02 -22.02 -6.59
CA ALA A 20 35.40 -22.59 -7.88
C ALA A 20 35.28 -21.55 -9.01
N LEU A 21 36.23 -20.60 -9.08
CA LEU A 21 36.33 -19.65 -10.18
C LEU A 21 37.25 -20.21 -11.28
N LEU A 22 36.74 -20.27 -12.52
CA LEU A 22 37.56 -20.36 -13.72
C LEU A 22 38.24 -18.99 -13.92
N GLU A 23 39.51 -18.88 -13.53
CA GLU A 23 40.33 -17.66 -13.65
C GLU A 23 40.76 -17.32 -15.10
N SER A 24 40.32 -18.09 -16.11
CA SER A 24 40.76 -17.86 -17.48
C SER A 24 39.96 -16.72 -18.14
N GLY A 25 40.46 -15.49 -18.05
CA GLY A 25 40.06 -14.41 -18.98
C GLY A 25 39.93 -12.99 -18.44
N ILE A 26 40.20 -12.73 -17.16
CA ILE A 26 40.01 -11.39 -16.58
C ILE A 26 41.33 -10.60 -16.62
N ALA A 27 41.29 -9.41 -17.24
CA ALA A 27 42.47 -8.55 -17.35
C ALA A 27 42.85 -7.90 -16.01
N ALA A 28 44.16 -7.73 -15.77
CA ALA A 28 44.66 -6.96 -14.64
C ALA A 28 44.23 -5.48 -14.74
N GLY A 29 43.76 -4.89 -13.64
CA GLY A 29 43.20 -3.54 -13.60
C GLY A 29 41.72 -3.43 -13.95
N SER A 30 41.01 -4.56 -14.07
CA SER A 30 39.56 -4.61 -14.28
C SER A 30 38.78 -4.70 -12.96
N VAL A 31 37.58 -4.13 -12.97
CA VAL A 31 36.56 -4.36 -11.94
C VAL A 31 35.68 -5.51 -12.41
N SER A 32 35.49 -6.50 -11.54
CA SER A 32 34.61 -7.66 -11.79
C SER A 32 33.48 -7.67 -10.78
N ALA A 33 32.27 -7.93 -11.27
CA ALA A 33 31.09 -8.13 -10.45
C ALA A 33 30.52 -9.52 -10.73
N TRP A 34 30.13 -10.22 -9.68
CA TRP A 34 29.45 -11.50 -9.76
C TRP A 34 28.16 -11.45 -8.97
N TYR A 35 27.16 -12.17 -9.47
CA TYR A 35 25.87 -12.32 -8.81
C TYR A 35 25.48 -13.80 -8.87
N ASP A 36 25.20 -14.38 -7.72
CA ASP A 36 24.71 -15.75 -7.59
C ASP A 36 23.20 -15.73 -7.34
N VAL A 37 22.45 -16.36 -8.24
CA VAL A 37 21.02 -16.61 -8.07
C VAL A 37 20.87 -18.05 -7.59
N ASP A 38 20.83 -18.22 -6.28
CA ASP A 38 20.41 -19.50 -5.73
C ASP A 38 18.91 -19.66 -6.00
N ARG A 39 18.54 -20.41 -7.05
CA ARG A 39 17.13 -20.56 -7.49
C ARG A 39 16.22 -21.18 -6.43
N ASN A 40 16.78 -21.67 -5.33
CA ASN A 40 16.08 -22.32 -4.23
C ASN A 40 16.40 -21.71 -2.84
N GLY A 41 17.10 -20.57 -2.75
CA GLY A 41 17.54 -19.98 -1.48
C GLY A 41 17.20 -18.48 -1.33
N PRO A 42 17.02 -17.96 -0.10
CA PRO A 42 16.68 -16.55 0.16
C PRO A 42 17.89 -15.60 0.11
N LEU A 43 19.09 -16.09 -0.18
CA LEU A 43 20.32 -15.30 -0.14
C LEU A 43 20.78 -15.01 -1.56
N GLN A 44 20.87 -13.73 -1.88
CA GLN A 44 21.50 -13.24 -3.10
C GLN A 44 22.79 -12.54 -2.69
N THR A 45 23.92 -13.05 -3.18
CA THR A 45 25.22 -12.48 -2.85
C THR A 45 25.70 -11.64 -4.04
N PHE A 46 25.97 -10.36 -3.79
CA PHE A 46 26.58 -9.47 -4.76
C PHE A 46 28.00 -9.14 -4.30
N ALA A 47 28.99 -9.54 -5.10
CA ALA A 47 30.40 -9.29 -4.80
C ALA A 47 31.01 -8.42 -5.90
N VAL A 48 31.68 -7.34 -5.49
CA VAL A 48 32.46 -6.47 -6.38
C VAL A 48 33.91 -6.48 -5.91
N GLY A 49 34.82 -6.76 -6.85
CA GLY A 49 36.25 -6.80 -6.61
C GLY A 49 37.01 -5.95 -7.63
N ASN A 50 38.15 -5.43 -7.21
CA ASN A 50 39.10 -4.77 -8.10
C ASN A 50 40.32 -5.67 -8.24
N ASN A 51 40.67 -6.07 -9.47
CA ASN A 51 41.86 -6.87 -9.72
C ASN A 51 43.09 -5.98 -9.77
N GLY A 52 43.66 -5.70 -8.59
CA GLY A 52 44.92 -4.98 -8.47
C GLY A 52 46.06 -5.69 -9.21
N SER A 53 47.00 -4.92 -9.76
CA SER A 53 48.19 -5.47 -10.45
C SER A 53 49.27 -6.02 -9.50
N GLY A 54 48.99 -6.05 -8.20
CA GLY A 54 49.80 -6.64 -7.14
C GLY A 54 48.90 -7.54 -6.29
N SER A 55 49.48 -8.53 -5.61
CA SER A 55 48.87 -9.74 -5.04
C SER A 55 47.74 -9.61 -4.00
N GLU A 56 47.04 -8.49 -3.92
CA GLU A 56 45.90 -8.30 -3.01
C GLU A 56 44.63 -8.00 -3.80
N THR A 57 43.86 -9.05 -4.08
CA THR A 57 42.47 -8.91 -4.50
C THR A 57 41.63 -8.63 -3.25
N ARG A 58 40.97 -7.47 -3.21
CA ARG A 58 40.03 -7.12 -2.12
C ARG A 58 38.60 -7.25 -2.64
N TRP A 59 37.85 -8.16 -2.02
CA TRP A 59 36.43 -8.36 -2.29
C TRP A 59 35.61 -7.69 -1.19
N ALA A 60 34.58 -6.93 -1.59
CA ALA A 60 33.53 -6.53 -0.68
C ALA A 60 32.29 -7.39 -1.00
N THR A 61 31.83 -8.14 -0.01
CA THR A 61 30.60 -8.94 -0.11
C THR A 61 29.45 -8.12 0.45
N LEU A 62 28.43 -7.87 -0.38
CA LEU A 62 27.15 -7.36 0.08
C LEU A 62 26.16 -8.53 0.05
N GLU A 63 25.68 -8.94 1.22
CA GLU A 63 24.66 -9.98 1.33
C GLU A 63 23.28 -9.32 1.29
N PHE A 64 22.48 -9.67 0.29
CA PHE A 64 21.07 -9.28 0.24
C PHE A 64 20.22 -10.51 0.56
N ARG A 65 19.49 -10.45 1.67
CA ARG A 65 18.48 -11.47 2.00
C ARG A 65 17.17 -11.10 1.32
N VAL A 66 16.86 -11.76 0.21
CA VAL A 66 15.51 -11.76 -0.34
C VAL A 66 14.66 -12.64 0.56
N VAL A 67 13.86 -12.02 1.43
CA VAL A 67 12.86 -12.74 2.22
C VAL A 67 11.67 -13.01 1.29
N PRO A 68 11.39 -14.27 0.91
CA PRO A 68 10.23 -14.58 0.08
C PRO A 68 8.98 -14.27 0.90
N GLY A 69 8.15 -13.33 0.43
CA GLY A 69 6.85 -13.05 1.01
C GLY A 69 6.88 -12.67 2.49
N ALA A 70 7.52 -11.54 2.84
CA ALA A 70 6.86 -10.75 3.87
C ALA A 70 5.41 -10.53 3.36
N PRO A 71 4.36 -10.86 4.14
CA PRO A 71 3.01 -10.53 3.71
C PRO A 71 3.03 -9.06 3.29
N VAL A 72 2.38 -8.74 2.17
CA VAL A 72 2.09 -7.33 1.86
C VAL A 72 1.42 -6.83 3.13
N SER A 73 2.11 -5.95 3.86
CA SER A 73 1.61 -5.50 5.15
C SER A 73 0.21 -4.98 4.91
N ASP A 74 -0.75 -5.52 5.65
CA ASP A 74 -2.13 -5.10 5.57
C ASP A 74 -2.15 -3.56 5.73
N PRO A 75 -2.66 -2.80 4.74
CA PRO A 75 -2.68 -1.34 4.80
C PRO A 75 -3.32 -0.79 6.07
N TYR A 76 -4.35 -1.47 6.58
CA TYR A 76 -4.97 -1.14 7.87
C TYR A 76 -3.99 -1.35 9.04
N GLU A 77 -3.31 -2.51 9.10
CA GLU A 77 -2.34 -2.78 10.17
C GLU A 77 -1.22 -1.72 10.17
N LEU A 78 -0.69 -1.36 9.00
CA LEU A 78 0.30 -0.28 8.87
C LEU A 78 -0.21 1.06 9.39
N TRP A 79 -1.47 1.38 9.09
CA TRP A 79 -2.12 2.59 9.61
C TRP A 79 -2.25 2.53 11.13
N THR A 80 -2.67 1.40 11.71
CA THR A 80 -2.77 1.27 13.18
C THR A 80 -1.42 1.48 13.88
N GLU A 81 -0.31 1.05 13.28
CA GLU A 81 1.03 1.22 13.85
C GLU A 81 1.41 2.71 14.01
N LEU A 82 0.84 3.61 13.21
CA LEU A 82 1.04 5.06 13.38
C LEU A 82 0.46 5.58 14.71
N PHE A 83 -0.51 4.86 15.28
CA PHE A 83 -1.21 5.19 16.53
C PHE A 83 -0.81 4.26 17.69
N GLY A 84 0.31 3.55 17.56
CA GLY A 84 0.81 2.62 18.57
C GLY A 84 0.29 1.18 18.44
N GLY A 85 -0.35 0.86 17.31
CA GLY A 85 -0.82 -0.48 16.93
C GLY A 85 -2.16 -0.87 17.56
N SER A 86 -2.73 -1.99 17.08
CA SER A 86 -4.02 -2.50 17.56
C SER A 86 -4.07 -2.84 19.06
N VAL A 87 -2.92 -2.97 19.72
CA VAL A 87 -2.86 -3.13 21.19
C VAL A 87 -3.31 -1.86 21.92
N VAL A 88 -3.13 -0.69 21.29
CA VAL A 88 -3.48 0.62 21.85
C VAL A 88 -4.88 1.02 21.42
N ILE A 89 -5.12 1.09 20.10
CA ILE A 89 -6.39 1.60 19.57
C ILE A 89 -7.50 0.53 19.52
N GLY A 90 -7.15 -0.73 19.69
CA GLY A 90 -8.09 -1.84 19.66
C GLY A 90 -8.27 -2.44 18.26
N THR A 91 -9.42 -3.09 18.07
CA THR A 91 -9.81 -3.79 16.84
C THR A 91 -10.51 -2.87 15.85
N GLU A 92 -10.68 -3.34 14.61
CA GLU A 92 -11.40 -2.64 13.53
C GLU A 92 -12.80 -2.14 13.90
N THR A 93 -13.50 -2.86 14.77
CA THR A 93 -14.90 -2.55 15.15
C THR A 93 -15.03 -1.70 16.41
N GLU A 94 -13.91 -1.38 17.07
CA GLU A 94 -13.91 -0.55 18.27
C GLU A 94 -13.84 0.94 17.90
N ASP A 95 -14.43 1.77 18.74
CA ASP A 95 -14.43 3.23 18.68
C ASP A 95 -13.49 3.70 19.80
N HIS A 96 -12.23 3.99 19.47
CA HIS A 96 -11.19 4.19 20.48
C HIS A 96 -11.36 5.50 21.25
N ASP A 97 -11.73 6.57 20.57
CA ASP A 97 -11.83 7.92 21.12
C ASP A 97 -13.26 8.35 21.51
N GLY A 98 -14.27 7.54 21.16
CA GLY A 98 -15.67 7.72 21.53
C GLY A 98 -16.42 8.73 20.66
N ASP A 99 -16.01 8.94 19.41
CA ASP A 99 -16.67 9.85 18.46
C ASP A 99 -17.84 9.22 17.69
N GLY A 100 -18.01 7.90 17.84
CA GLY A 100 -19.04 7.09 17.19
C GLY A 100 -18.65 6.49 15.83
N LEU A 101 -17.39 6.58 15.41
CA LEU A 101 -16.81 5.84 14.30
C LEU A 101 -15.97 4.68 14.82
N SER A 102 -16.00 3.56 14.11
CA SER A 102 -15.07 2.47 14.36
C SER A 102 -13.70 2.77 13.74
N ASN A 103 -12.63 2.17 14.27
CA ASN A 103 -11.28 2.32 13.74
C ASN A 103 -11.19 2.00 12.23
N LEU A 104 -11.99 1.05 11.73
CA LEU A 104 -12.07 0.76 10.29
C LEU A 104 -12.73 1.89 9.49
N GLU A 105 -13.75 2.53 10.05
CA GLU A 105 -14.37 3.70 9.43
C GLU A 105 -13.40 4.88 9.40
N GLU A 106 -12.68 5.13 10.49
CA GLU A 106 -11.65 6.17 10.54
C GLU A 106 -10.52 5.90 9.55
N TYR A 107 -10.02 4.67 9.46
CA TYR A 107 -9.05 4.29 8.43
C TYR A 107 -9.58 4.58 7.02
N GLY A 108 -10.80 4.14 6.73
CA GLY A 108 -11.45 4.29 5.44
C GLY A 108 -11.79 5.74 5.07
N LEU A 109 -11.85 6.64 6.05
CA LEU A 109 -12.14 8.07 5.88
C LEU A 109 -10.89 8.96 6.10
N ASP A 110 -9.73 8.37 6.38
CA ASP A 110 -8.46 9.07 6.66
C ASP A 110 -8.51 9.96 7.92
N GLY A 111 -9.11 9.43 9.01
CA GLY A 111 -9.19 10.06 10.34
C GLY A 111 -8.09 9.65 11.33
N ASP A 112 -8.20 10.14 12.57
CA ASP A 112 -7.28 9.85 13.68
C ASP A 112 -8.03 9.21 14.87
N PRO A 113 -7.85 7.90 15.13
CA PRO A 113 -8.58 7.16 16.16
C PRO A 113 -8.25 7.60 17.58
N THR A 114 -7.32 8.54 17.76
CA THR A 114 -6.91 9.06 19.05
C THR A 114 -7.39 10.49 19.32
N ASP A 115 -8.05 11.13 18.34
CA ASP A 115 -8.62 12.47 18.45
C ASP A 115 -10.06 12.52 17.91
N ARG A 116 -11.02 12.51 18.85
CA ARG A 116 -12.47 12.61 18.58
C ARG A 116 -12.94 13.80 17.73
N MET A 117 -12.06 14.77 17.48
CA MET A 117 -12.33 15.91 16.60
C MET A 117 -11.89 15.67 15.15
N ASP A 118 -11.04 14.69 14.89
CA ASP A 118 -10.54 14.31 13.56
C ASP A 118 -11.17 13.00 13.08
N ARG A 119 -12.42 13.12 12.65
CA ARG A 119 -13.26 12.02 12.16
C ARG A 119 -12.96 11.63 10.71
N GLY A 120 -11.84 12.11 10.16
CA GLY A 120 -11.52 12.01 8.75
C GLY A 120 -12.41 12.86 7.84
N THR A 121 -12.49 12.45 6.57
CA THR A 121 -13.25 13.15 5.52
C THR A 121 -14.68 12.60 5.46
N PRO A 122 -15.72 13.38 5.84
CA PRO A 122 -17.09 12.88 5.82
C PRO A 122 -17.68 12.89 4.40
N PRO A 123 -18.69 12.03 4.14
CA PRO A 123 -19.51 12.14 2.93
C PRO A 123 -20.28 13.47 2.86
N VAL A 124 -20.55 13.93 1.64
CA VAL A 124 -21.28 15.17 1.37
C VAL A 124 -22.53 14.89 0.52
N ILE A 125 -23.64 15.51 0.91
CA ILE A 125 -24.87 15.57 0.11
C ILE A 125 -25.02 16.97 -0.46
N TYR A 126 -25.22 17.07 -1.76
CA TYR A 126 -25.41 18.35 -2.43
C TYR A 126 -26.41 18.28 -3.57
N ARG A 127 -26.90 19.45 -4.00
CA ARG A 127 -27.89 19.57 -5.09
C ARG A 127 -27.27 20.34 -6.25
N GLU A 128 -27.39 19.79 -7.45
CA GLU A 128 -26.91 20.42 -8.68
C GLU A 128 -27.88 20.09 -9.83
N GLY A 129 -28.16 21.07 -10.71
CA GLY A 129 -29.01 20.84 -11.90
C GLY A 129 -30.43 20.36 -11.59
N GLY A 130 -30.93 20.53 -10.36
CA GLY A 130 -32.21 20.01 -9.91
C GLY A 130 -32.17 18.60 -9.31
N SER A 131 -31.05 17.89 -9.44
CA SER A 131 -30.79 16.55 -8.92
C SER A 131 -30.07 16.59 -7.57
N LEU A 132 -30.20 15.52 -6.78
CA LEU A 132 -29.51 15.34 -5.50
C LEU A 132 -28.38 14.33 -5.67
N PHE A 133 -27.22 14.61 -5.10
CA PHE A 133 -26.02 13.79 -5.20
C PHE A 133 -25.47 13.44 -3.81
N TYR A 134 -24.90 12.24 -3.71
CA TYR A 134 -24.14 11.76 -2.56
C TYR A 134 -22.71 11.51 -3.02
N SER A 135 -21.74 12.17 -2.41
CA SER A 135 -20.32 11.92 -2.67
C SER A 135 -19.65 11.46 -1.38
N HIS A 136 -18.87 10.39 -1.44
CA HIS A 136 -18.07 9.93 -0.32
C HIS A 136 -16.62 9.70 -0.72
N PRO A 137 -15.66 9.84 0.20
CA PRO A 137 -14.29 9.42 -0.07
C PRO A 137 -14.20 7.89 -0.11
N GLN A 138 -13.20 7.41 -0.82
CA GLN A 138 -12.79 6.02 -0.88
C GLN A 138 -11.27 5.98 -0.90
N ARG A 139 -10.65 5.10 -0.12
CA ARG A 139 -9.21 4.89 -0.20
C ARG A 139 -8.80 4.40 -1.59
N SER A 140 -7.82 5.08 -2.18
CA SER A 140 -7.24 4.74 -3.49
C SER A 140 -6.11 3.71 -3.36
N ASP A 141 -5.55 3.57 -2.16
CA ASP A 141 -4.39 2.75 -1.82
C ASP A 141 -4.75 1.40 -1.16
N ASP A 142 -6.02 1.16 -0.85
CA ASP A 142 -6.52 -0.11 -0.32
C ASP A 142 -7.78 -0.58 -1.05
N ALA A 143 -7.58 -1.52 -1.98
CA ALA A 143 -8.64 -2.13 -2.75
C ALA A 143 -9.40 -3.25 -2.00
N SER A 144 -9.00 -3.59 -0.76
CA SER A 144 -9.73 -4.55 0.08
C SER A 144 -10.97 -3.92 0.71
N LEU A 145 -10.99 -2.60 0.87
CA LEU A 145 -12.14 -1.87 1.40
C LEU A 145 -13.31 -1.87 0.41
N VAL A 146 -14.50 -2.12 0.95
CA VAL A 146 -15.78 -2.05 0.25
C VAL A 146 -16.62 -0.96 0.91
N TYR A 147 -16.97 0.04 0.11
CA TYR A 147 -17.80 1.17 0.50
C TYR A 147 -19.23 0.94 -0.01
N THR A 148 -20.18 0.77 0.91
CA THR A 148 -21.59 0.55 0.57
C THR A 148 -22.44 1.69 1.09
N ILE A 149 -23.14 2.38 0.19
CA ILE A 149 -24.20 3.30 0.59
C ILE A 149 -25.42 2.48 0.94
N GLU A 150 -25.90 2.63 2.18
CA GLU A 150 -27.14 2.04 2.64
C GLU A 150 -28.19 3.11 2.86
N THR A 151 -29.44 2.73 2.63
CA THR A 151 -30.59 3.59 2.86
C THR A 151 -31.55 2.98 3.86
N CYS A 152 -32.30 3.87 4.49
CA CYS A 152 -33.41 3.52 5.34
C CYS A 152 -34.52 4.57 5.17
N THR A 153 -35.78 4.19 5.34
CA THR A 153 -36.92 5.14 5.32
C THR A 153 -37.34 5.56 6.72
N ASP A 154 -36.81 4.95 7.77
CA ASP A 154 -37.15 5.25 9.17
C ASP A 154 -36.00 4.94 10.12
N LEU A 155 -35.45 5.96 10.79
CA LEU A 155 -34.31 5.77 11.71
C LEU A 155 -34.66 4.99 13.00
N VAL A 156 -35.94 4.80 13.33
CA VAL A 156 -36.36 4.15 14.58
C VAL A 156 -36.69 2.67 14.33
N LEU A 157 -37.42 2.38 13.25
CA LEU A 157 -37.95 1.03 12.97
C LEU A 157 -37.50 0.45 11.63
N GLY A 158 -36.80 1.22 10.81
CA GLY A 158 -36.42 0.80 9.47
C GLY A 158 -35.16 -0.05 9.47
N ASN A 159 -35.04 -0.89 8.45
CA ASN A 159 -33.83 -1.66 8.20
C ASN A 159 -32.94 -0.88 7.23
N TRP A 160 -31.63 -0.98 7.42
CA TRP A 160 -30.65 -0.49 6.46
C TRP A 160 -30.47 -1.53 5.36
N THR A 161 -30.50 -1.07 4.11
CA THR A 161 -30.28 -1.92 2.93
C THR A 161 -29.42 -1.20 1.91
N PRO A 162 -28.58 -1.91 1.14
CA PRO A 162 -27.81 -1.30 0.05
C PRO A 162 -28.71 -0.50 -0.90
N ALA A 163 -28.30 0.73 -1.19
CA ALA A 163 -29.15 1.73 -1.86
C ALA A 163 -29.37 1.44 -3.35
N GLY A 164 -28.43 0.76 -4.01
CA GLY A 164 -28.49 0.46 -5.44
C GLY A 164 -28.46 1.70 -6.34
N PHE A 165 -27.87 2.80 -5.87
CA PHE A 165 -27.78 4.05 -6.63
C PHE A 165 -26.86 3.94 -7.85
N THR A 166 -27.13 4.79 -8.85
CA THR A 166 -26.31 4.88 -10.05
C THR A 166 -25.06 5.71 -9.79
N LEU A 167 -23.89 5.11 -10.01
CA LEU A 167 -22.62 5.82 -10.03
C LEU A 167 -22.62 6.88 -11.14
N VAL A 168 -22.27 8.11 -10.79
CA VAL A 168 -22.20 9.26 -11.70
C VAL A 168 -20.75 9.53 -12.08
N ASP A 169 -19.87 9.55 -11.08
CA ASP A 169 -18.47 9.94 -11.27
C ASP A 169 -17.56 9.34 -10.21
N THR A 170 -16.27 9.23 -10.56
CA THR A 170 -15.17 8.92 -9.65
C THR A 170 -14.05 9.92 -9.90
N GLU A 171 -13.85 10.85 -8.96
CA GLU A 171 -12.77 11.82 -9.01
C GLU A 171 -11.49 11.19 -8.47
N LEU A 172 -10.52 10.98 -9.35
CA LEU A 172 -9.18 10.52 -8.99
C LEU A 172 -8.34 11.71 -8.54
N THR A 173 -7.98 11.77 -7.27
CA THR A 173 -7.26 12.93 -6.71
C THR A 173 -5.74 12.76 -6.83
N GLY A 174 -5.27 11.52 -6.95
CA GLY A 174 -3.84 11.19 -6.83
C GLY A 174 -3.31 11.25 -5.39
N SER A 175 -4.19 11.35 -4.40
CA SER A 175 -3.90 11.25 -2.97
C SER A 175 -4.34 9.88 -2.42
N THR A 176 -4.39 9.74 -1.08
CA THR A 176 -4.92 8.55 -0.39
C THR A 176 -6.42 8.35 -0.57
N LEU A 177 -7.17 9.42 -0.87
CA LEU A 177 -8.62 9.38 -1.05
C LEU A 177 -9.03 9.81 -2.47
N ASP A 178 -9.83 8.99 -3.13
CA ASP A 178 -10.62 9.36 -4.30
C ASP A 178 -12.07 9.64 -3.87
N PHE A 179 -12.88 10.29 -4.72
CA PHE A 179 -14.28 10.60 -4.39
C PHE A 179 -15.25 9.94 -5.36
N VAL A 180 -16.22 9.22 -4.81
CA VAL A 180 -17.23 8.48 -5.57
C VAL A 180 -18.58 9.16 -5.41
N THR A 181 -19.20 9.52 -6.53
CA THR A 181 -20.44 10.31 -6.55
C THR A 181 -21.59 9.53 -7.16
N TYR A 182 -22.72 9.52 -6.47
CA TYR A 182 -23.96 8.85 -6.86
C TYR A 182 -25.11 9.84 -7.00
N ALA A 183 -26.00 9.59 -7.96
CA ALA A 183 -27.28 10.28 -8.06
C ALA A 183 -28.30 9.66 -7.11
N ILE A 184 -28.92 10.47 -6.27
CA ILE A 184 -29.93 10.04 -5.30
C ILE A 184 -31.33 10.23 -5.89
N PRO A 185 -32.17 9.17 -5.99
CA PRO A 185 -33.57 9.30 -6.35
C PRO A 185 -34.34 10.10 -5.28
N THR A 186 -35.19 11.02 -5.72
CA THR A 186 -36.08 11.81 -4.85
C THR A 186 -37.52 11.31 -4.87
N THR A 187 -37.71 10.03 -5.18
CA THR A 187 -39.03 9.38 -5.28
C THR A 187 -39.67 9.15 -3.92
N GLU A 188 -38.85 8.89 -2.90
CA GLU A 188 -39.33 8.68 -1.53
C GLU A 188 -39.51 10.02 -0.80
N PRO A 189 -40.58 10.19 0.00
CA PRO A 189 -40.82 11.43 0.75
C PRO A 189 -39.81 11.64 1.89
N LYS A 190 -39.17 10.56 2.36
CA LYS A 190 -38.09 10.57 3.34
C LYS A 190 -37.11 9.45 3.02
N LEU A 191 -35.81 9.75 3.03
CA LEU A 191 -34.75 8.78 2.84
C LEU A 191 -33.57 9.18 3.72
N PHE A 192 -33.06 8.23 4.49
CA PHE A 192 -31.85 8.35 5.29
C PHE A 192 -30.74 7.57 4.61
N LEU A 193 -29.51 8.07 4.72
CA LEU A 193 -28.33 7.49 4.10
C LEU A 193 -27.26 7.28 5.16
N ARG A 194 -26.51 6.19 5.03
CA ARG A 194 -25.23 5.99 5.72
C ARG A 194 -24.23 5.37 4.76
N LEU A 195 -22.96 5.56 5.07
CA LEU A 195 -21.87 4.86 4.44
C LEU A 195 -21.47 3.70 5.36
N GLN A 196 -21.38 2.49 4.82
CA GLN A 196 -20.88 1.32 5.51
C GLN A 196 -19.54 0.94 4.87
N ILE A 197 -18.49 0.82 5.69
CA ILE A 197 -17.16 0.39 5.26
C ILE A 197 -16.92 -1.03 5.81
N THR A 198 -16.45 -1.94 4.95
CA THR A 198 -16.15 -3.34 5.28
C THR A 198 -14.93 -3.81 4.48
N ARG A 199 -14.28 -4.91 4.89
CA ARG A 199 -13.18 -5.54 4.15
C ARG A 199 -13.17 -7.05 4.31
#